data_AF-A0A0C4DXG1-F1
#
_entry.id   AF-A0A0C4DXG1-F1
#
_cell.length_a   1.000
_cell.length_b   1.000
_cell.length_c   1.000
_cell.angle_alpha   90.00
_cell.angle_beta   90.00
_cell.angle_gamma   90.00
#
_symmetry.space_group_name_H-M   'P 1'
#
loop_
_entity.id
_entity.type
_entity.pdbx_description
1 polymer ?
#
loop_
_entity_poly.entity_id
_entity_poly.type
_entity_poly.pdbx_seq_one_letter_code
_entity_poly.pdbx_strand_id
1 'polypeptide(L)'
;MARLTVLATILLTAASSALGQAGGNGGNRGDGPNRGGGGGGNGGGGGNGGGGGGAATGEGLHDLAVKAGKIYFGTATDSNNFNDAKYTSIVKDTREFGLFVPENSQKWQSIQPQAGQFNFQSADQVAGLANSTGGLLRCHTLVWHSQLPSFVSNGQFTKESLTTVMETHISRVMGHFKGQCYAWDVVNEAINEDGSFRNSVFFKTLGKDFIPLSFKIAAAADPSAKLYYNDFNIEFGGKKADTALSIVKLVKDAGQRIDGVGFQGHFTVGQTPSRQDLASHLKRFTDLGVEVSYTELDIRHAKVPASAAARQQQATDYTNVVGACLDTAKCVGVVAWQFTDKFSWIPQTFSGAGEACLLDQNYQKTPAYTAVANLLRSASAGGGAGRGVGGGTNGSNGSGGNGGNGNGNGNGNGGARGGSRGGGNRATDTFNLESSDEESSPAAISPPAPVNNGGGGDPFTPEQQPSPPAIPAALDEKSTAAAGKTMPMTAESSMLEPTLGGACLAMVMVATGMLFL
;
A
#
# COMPACT_ATOMS: atom_id res chain seq x y z
N MET A 1 8.54 -39.07 -7.17
CA MET A 1 7.51 -39.78 -6.38
C MET A 1 6.96 -38.77 -5.38
N ALA A 2 5.94 -38.00 -5.75
CA ALA A 2 4.53 -38.34 -5.67
C ALA A 2 3.96 -38.19 -4.24
N ARG A 3 2.87 -37.42 -4.22
CA ARG A 3 2.04 -36.90 -3.13
C ARG A 3 1.54 -37.93 -2.10
N LEU A 4 0.98 -37.35 -1.01
CA LEU A 4 0.01 -37.87 -0.02
C LEU A 4 0.58 -38.58 1.23
N THR A 5 0.40 -37.97 2.41
CA THR A 5 -0.75 -38.25 3.30
C THR A 5 -0.88 -37.14 4.36
N VAL A 6 -2.09 -36.59 4.46
CA VAL A 6 -2.61 -35.69 5.51
C VAL A 6 -3.57 -36.53 6.36
N LEU A 7 -3.53 -36.44 7.70
CA LEU A 7 -4.68 -36.41 8.65
C LEU A 7 -4.24 -36.80 10.08
N ALA A 8 -4.95 -36.24 11.08
CA ALA A 8 -4.84 -36.37 12.55
C ALA A 8 -3.86 -35.37 13.20
N THR A 9 -4.24 -34.43 14.07
CA THR A 9 -5.28 -34.49 15.11
C THR A 9 -5.76 -33.08 15.49
N ILE A 10 -7.05 -32.79 15.30
CA ILE A 10 -7.80 -31.72 15.96
C ILE A 10 -8.85 -32.43 16.81
N LEU A 11 -8.67 -32.46 18.15
CA LEU A 11 -9.70 -32.72 19.15
C LEU A 11 -9.08 -32.59 20.55
N LEU A 12 -9.18 -31.41 21.16
CA LEU A 12 -9.54 -31.26 22.58
C LEU A 12 -9.81 -29.80 22.93
N THR A 13 -11.10 -29.43 22.94
CA THR A 13 -11.62 -28.29 23.70
C THR A 13 -12.79 -28.81 24.52
N ALA A 14 -12.70 -28.68 25.85
CA ALA A 14 -13.80 -28.43 26.81
C ALA A 14 -13.43 -28.98 28.20
N ALA A 15 -12.97 -28.09 29.10
CA ALA A 15 -13.22 -28.18 30.54
C ALA A 15 -12.55 -26.99 31.25
N SER A 16 -13.32 -25.97 31.61
CA SER A 16 -13.05 -25.09 32.78
C SER A 16 -14.22 -24.15 33.02
N SER A 17 -15.27 -24.67 33.68
CA SER A 17 -16.26 -23.84 34.39
C SER A 17 -17.11 -24.71 35.32
N ALA A 18 -16.66 -24.93 36.55
CA ALA A 18 -17.51 -25.20 37.73
C ALA A 18 -16.67 -25.32 39.01
N LEU A 19 -17.29 -24.92 40.14
CA LEU A 19 -16.83 -24.89 41.55
C LEU A 19 -16.13 -23.58 41.92
N GLY A 20 -16.58 -22.75 42.87
CA GLY A 20 -17.68 -22.73 43.85
C GLY A 20 -17.55 -21.36 44.59
N GLN A 21 -18.59 -20.73 45.09
CA GLN A 21 -19.09 -20.97 46.45
C GLN A 21 -20.40 -20.19 46.67
N ALA A 22 -21.33 -20.85 47.34
CA ALA A 22 -22.52 -20.29 47.94
C ALA A 22 -22.22 -19.73 49.34
N GLY A 23 -23.05 -18.77 49.79
CA GLY A 23 -23.37 -18.58 51.20
C GLY A 23 -23.31 -17.13 51.70
N GLY A 24 -24.47 -16.54 52.03
CA GLY A 24 -24.54 -15.30 52.80
C GLY A 24 -25.89 -14.58 52.73
N ASN A 25 -26.79 -14.94 53.64
CA ASN A 25 -28.18 -14.51 53.79
C ASN A 25 -28.32 -13.17 54.57
N GLY A 26 -29.46 -12.48 54.37
CA GLY A 26 -29.97 -11.36 55.19
C GLY A 26 -30.29 -10.12 54.33
N GLY A 27 -31.52 -9.69 54.06
CA GLY A 27 -32.79 -9.84 54.77
C GLY A 27 -33.12 -8.58 55.56
N ASN A 28 -33.82 -7.60 54.98
CA ASN A 28 -35.07 -7.02 55.52
C ASN A 28 -35.66 -5.87 54.67
N ARG A 29 -36.93 -6.06 54.30
CA ARG A 29 -38.11 -5.19 54.42
C ARG A 29 -38.01 -3.66 54.24
N GLY A 30 -38.90 -3.19 53.37
CA GLY A 30 -39.49 -1.84 53.37
C GLY A 30 -40.75 -1.82 52.51
N ASP A 31 -41.88 -2.24 53.09
CA ASP A 31 -43.23 -2.11 52.55
C ASP A 31 -43.68 -0.64 52.43
N GLY A 32 -44.36 -0.30 51.33
CA GLY A 32 -45.64 0.41 51.44
C GLY A 32 -45.94 1.52 50.40
N PRO A 33 -47.23 1.84 50.17
CA PRO A 33 -47.80 1.58 48.85
C PRO A 33 -48.68 2.70 48.22
N ASN A 34 -49.04 2.47 46.96
CA ASN A 34 -50.37 2.67 46.35
C ASN A 34 -50.79 4.01 45.72
N ARG A 35 -51.63 3.83 44.67
CA ARG A 35 -52.61 4.69 43.98
C ARG A 35 -52.08 5.46 42.76
N GLY A 36 -52.69 5.37 41.57
CA GLY A 36 -53.88 4.65 41.11
C GLY A 36 -54.43 5.26 39.81
N GLY A 37 -55.09 4.43 38.98
CA GLY A 37 -56.07 4.79 37.94
C GLY A 37 -55.50 5.44 36.65
N GLY A 38 -55.95 5.14 35.43
CA GLY A 38 -57.09 4.37 34.94
C GLY A 38 -57.57 4.98 33.60
N GLY A 39 -57.96 4.13 32.65
CA GLY A 39 -58.63 4.47 31.38
C GLY A 39 -57.68 4.66 30.19
N GLY A 40 -57.80 4.01 29.03
CA GLY A 40 -58.96 3.38 28.39
C GLY A 40 -59.19 4.07 27.04
N GLY A 41 -58.87 3.40 25.92
CA GLY A 41 -59.10 3.94 24.58
C GLY A 41 -58.52 3.07 23.45
N ASN A 42 -59.40 2.33 22.79
CA ASN A 42 -59.16 1.39 21.70
C ASN A 42 -59.10 2.11 20.34
N GLY A 43 -58.30 1.63 19.39
CA GLY A 43 -58.27 2.13 18.00
C GLY A 43 -57.14 1.55 17.17
N GLY A 44 -57.39 0.42 16.52
CA GLY A 44 -56.42 -0.33 15.72
C GLY A 44 -56.11 0.26 14.33
N GLY A 45 -55.06 -0.30 13.73
CA GLY A 45 -54.83 -0.27 12.28
C GLY A 45 -53.38 0.00 11.88
N GLY A 46 -52.67 -1.03 11.43
CA GLY A 46 -51.48 -0.87 10.57
C GLY A 46 -50.13 -1.27 11.17
N GLY A 47 -50.03 -2.46 11.78
CA GLY A 47 -48.73 -3.08 12.04
C GLY A 47 -48.09 -3.54 10.73
N ASN A 48 -47.14 -2.77 10.20
CA ASN A 48 -46.18 -3.28 9.24
C ASN A 48 -44.95 -3.75 10.01
N GLY A 49 -44.61 -5.03 9.83
CA GLY A 49 -43.68 -5.78 10.66
C GLY A 49 -42.34 -5.07 10.82
N GLY A 50 -42.07 -4.63 12.05
CA GLY A 50 -40.72 -4.47 12.55
C GLY A 50 -40.05 -5.83 12.54
N GLY A 51 -39.42 -6.16 11.42
CA GLY A 51 -38.36 -7.14 11.39
C GLY A 51 -37.27 -6.61 12.31
N GLY A 52 -37.17 -7.19 13.50
CA GLY A 52 -36.02 -7.02 14.38
C GLY A 52 -34.78 -7.52 13.66
N GLY A 53 -34.20 -6.66 12.82
CA GLY A 53 -32.81 -6.76 12.46
C GLY A 53 -32.04 -6.55 13.74
N GLY A 54 -31.56 -7.63 14.34
CA GLY A 54 -30.51 -7.54 15.34
C GLY A 54 -29.46 -6.59 14.79
N ALA A 55 -29.07 -5.59 15.58
CA ALA A 55 -28.07 -4.62 15.19
C ALA A 55 -26.88 -5.39 14.61
N ALA A 56 -26.70 -5.32 13.28
CA ALA A 56 -25.47 -5.79 12.68
C ALA A 56 -24.39 -4.97 13.36
N THR A 57 -23.57 -5.62 14.19
CA THR A 57 -22.38 -5.02 14.77
C THR A 57 -21.55 -4.54 13.59
N GLY A 58 -21.62 -3.23 13.30
CA GLY A 58 -21.29 -2.70 11.99
C GLY A 58 -19.89 -3.10 11.55
N GLU A 59 -19.80 -3.79 10.42
CA GLU A 59 -18.54 -4.16 9.79
C GLU A 59 -17.79 -2.89 9.39
N GLY A 60 -16.50 -2.82 9.72
CA GLY A 60 -15.61 -1.76 9.24
C GLY A 60 -14.92 -2.11 7.93
N LEU A 61 -14.10 -1.20 7.40
CA LEU A 61 -13.42 -1.40 6.11
C LEU A 61 -12.47 -2.61 6.10
N HIS A 62 -11.75 -2.87 7.20
CA HIS A 62 -10.87 -4.02 7.31
C HIS A 62 -11.65 -5.34 7.29
N ASP A 63 -12.72 -5.47 8.09
CA ASP A 63 -13.57 -6.66 8.09
C ASP A 63 -14.09 -6.97 6.68
N LEU A 64 -14.58 -5.94 5.99
CA LEU A 64 -15.13 -6.05 4.65
C LEU A 64 -14.05 -6.42 3.62
N ALA A 65 -12.84 -5.86 3.72
CA ALA A 65 -11.72 -6.19 2.86
C ALA A 65 -11.26 -7.65 3.03
N VAL A 66 -11.18 -8.13 4.27
CA VAL A 66 -10.83 -9.53 4.56
C VAL A 66 -11.89 -10.48 4.02
N LYS A 67 -13.18 -10.17 4.22
CA LYS A 67 -14.29 -10.95 3.64
C LYS A 67 -14.30 -10.94 2.10
N ALA A 68 -13.80 -9.87 1.49
CA ALA A 68 -13.61 -9.77 0.04
C ALA A 68 -12.31 -10.42 -0.46
N GLY A 69 -11.55 -11.11 0.40
CA GLY A 69 -10.36 -11.88 0.04
C GLY A 69 -9.05 -11.09 0.02
N LYS A 70 -8.99 -9.93 0.68
CA LYS A 70 -7.75 -9.17 0.89
C LYS A 70 -7.15 -9.48 2.25
N ILE A 71 -5.87 -9.17 2.42
CA ILE A 71 -5.17 -9.39 3.69
C ILE A 71 -5.52 -8.26 4.67
N TYR A 72 -5.66 -7.03 4.17
CA TYR A 72 -5.97 -5.87 5.01
C TYR A 72 -6.69 -4.75 4.25
N PHE A 73 -7.48 -3.98 4.99
CA PHE A 73 -7.54 -2.53 4.85
C PHE A 73 -6.73 -1.91 6.01
N GLY A 74 -5.90 -0.90 5.73
CA GLY A 74 -4.99 -0.31 6.70
C GLY A 74 -4.96 1.22 6.64
N THR A 75 -4.17 1.83 7.52
CA THR A 75 -3.97 3.27 7.52
C THR A 75 -2.58 3.68 8.02
N ALA A 76 -2.04 4.77 7.47
CA ALA A 76 -0.90 5.45 8.04
C ALA A 76 -1.31 6.24 9.28
N THR A 77 -0.42 6.28 10.27
CA THR A 77 -0.61 6.99 11.52
C THR A 77 0.75 7.33 12.14
N ASP A 78 0.77 8.21 13.11
CA ASP A 78 1.97 8.45 13.89
C ASP A 78 1.61 8.92 15.31
N SER A 79 2.59 8.79 16.20
CA SER A 79 2.51 9.03 17.64
C SER A 79 1.91 10.38 18.04
N ASN A 80 2.16 11.43 17.26
CA ASN A 80 1.64 12.78 17.49
C ASN A 80 0.10 12.85 17.42
N ASN A 81 -0.56 11.90 16.76
CA ASN A 81 -2.02 11.86 16.65
C ASN A 81 -2.69 11.17 17.85
N PHE A 82 -1.94 10.44 18.68
CA PHE A 82 -2.49 9.61 19.76
C PHE A 82 -2.96 10.39 21.00
N ASN A 83 -2.73 11.71 21.03
CA ASN A 83 -3.31 12.59 22.05
C ASN A 83 -4.79 12.91 21.77
N ASP A 84 -5.28 12.68 20.56
CA ASP A 84 -6.70 12.80 20.26
C ASP A 84 -7.42 11.49 20.60
N ALA A 85 -8.29 11.53 21.62
CA ALA A 85 -9.01 10.37 22.11
C ALA A 85 -9.95 9.75 21.06
N LYS A 86 -10.58 10.58 20.21
CA LYS A 86 -11.49 10.11 19.17
C LYS A 86 -10.70 9.46 18.03
N TYR A 87 -9.59 10.06 17.61
CA TYR A 87 -8.65 9.44 16.67
C TYR A 87 -8.16 8.09 17.19
N THR A 88 -7.69 8.05 18.43
CA THR A 88 -7.13 6.85 19.05
C THR A 88 -8.16 5.73 19.17
N SER A 89 -9.42 6.08 19.47
CA SER A 89 -10.52 5.11 19.48
C SER A 89 -10.79 4.51 18.11
N ILE A 90 -10.71 5.32 17.04
CA ILE A 90 -11.01 4.87 15.67
C ILE A 90 -9.84 4.07 15.08
N VAL A 91 -8.60 4.55 15.26
CA VAL A 91 -7.41 3.85 14.73
C VAL A 91 -7.20 2.48 15.39
N LYS A 92 -7.66 2.31 16.63
CA LYS A 92 -7.65 1.02 17.35
C LYS A 92 -8.81 0.10 17.00
N ASP A 93 -9.79 0.57 16.23
CA ASP A 93 -10.92 -0.27 15.84
C ASP A 93 -10.45 -1.29 14.78
N THR A 94 -10.19 -2.50 15.24
CA THR A 94 -9.74 -3.64 14.41
C THR A 94 -10.67 -3.96 13.24
N ARG A 95 -11.93 -3.51 13.30
CA ARG A 95 -12.89 -3.69 12.20
C ARG A 95 -12.61 -2.72 11.06
N GLU A 96 -12.09 -1.53 11.36
CA GLU A 96 -11.78 -0.49 10.38
C GLU A 96 -10.36 -0.66 9.81
N PHE A 97 -9.37 -1.00 10.65
CA PHE A 97 -7.97 -1.14 10.24
C PHE A 97 -7.32 -2.38 10.83
N GLY A 98 -6.64 -3.16 9.97
CA GLY A 98 -5.82 -4.30 10.38
C GLY A 98 -4.37 -4.22 9.90
N LEU A 99 -3.96 -3.05 9.41
CA LEU A 99 -2.58 -2.76 9.08
C LEU A 99 -2.24 -1.30 9.37
N PHE A 100 -1.07 -1.05 9.96
CA PHE A 100 -0.59 0.27 10.33
C PHE A 100 0.73 0.60 9.65
N VAL A 101 0.92 1.88 9.32
CA VAL A 101 2.16 2.40 8.75
C VAL A 101 2.61 3.61 9.56
N PRO A 102 3.84 3.63 10.12
CA PRO A 102 4.39 4.82 10.76
C PRO A 102 4.67 5.88 9.69
N GLU A 103 3.90 6.96 9.69
CA GLU A 103 3.91 7.95 8.60
C GLU A 103 5.27 8.67 8.49
N ASN A 104 5.88 9.02 9.62
CA ASN A 104 7.12 9.81 9.65
C ASN A 104 8.17 9.27 10.63
N SER A 105 7.76 8.64 11.72
CA SER A 105 8.65 8.24 12.80
C SER A 105 9.65 7.14 12.45
N GLN A 106 9.44 6.40 11.35
CA GLN A 106 10.38 5.40 10.84
C GLN A 106 11.30 5.88 9.72
N LYS A 107 11.11 7.11 9.21
CA LYS A 107 11.98 7.68 8.16
C LYS A 107 13.37 8.00 8.70
N TRP A 108 14.36 8.05 7.80
CA TRP A 108 15.78 8.13 8.17
C TRP A 108 16.08 9.30 9.11
N GLN A 109 15.60 10.52 8.81
CA GLN A 109 15.83 11.70 9.67
C GLN A 109 15.28 11.51 11.09
N SER A 110 14.14 10.85 11.24
CA SER A 110 13.50 10.60 12.54
C SER A 110 14.23 9.53 13.33
N ILE A 111 14.56 8.41 12.66
CA ILE A 111 15.17 7.24 13.29
C ILE A 111 16.65 7.43 13.58
N GLN A 112 17.39 8.07 12.67
CA GLN A 112 18.83 8.24 12.79
C GLN A 112 19.21 9.70 12.46
N PRO A 113 18.92 10.65 13.36
CA PRO A 113 19.20 12.07 13.12
C PRO A 113 20.70 12.39 13.04
N GLN A 114 21.55 11.59 13.69
CA GLN A 114 23.01 11.70 13.67
C GLN A 114 23.65 10.33 13.42
N ALA A 115 24.84 10.32 12.83
CA ALA A 115 25.56 9.09 12.53
C ALA A 115 25.75 8.24 13.80
N GLY A 116 25.30 6.98 13.73
CA GLY A 116 25.39 6.02 14.86
C GLY A 116 24.39 6.24 16.01
N GLN A 117 23.60 7.32 16.01
CA GLN A 117 22.60 7.60 17.05
C GLN A 117 21.21 7.28 16.53
N PHE A 118 20.52 6.33 17.18
CA PHE A 118 19.20 5.87 16.78
C PHE A 118 18.14 6.22 17.83
N ASN A 119 16.97 6.67 17.39
CA ASN A 119 15.81 6.93 18.22
C ASN A 119 14.59 6.19 17.66
N PHE A 120 14.14 5.15 18.36
CA PHE A 120 13.01 4.33 17.94
C PHE A 120 11.70 4.68 18.66
N GLN A 121 11.71 5.62 19.63
CA GLN A 121 10.60 5.81 20.57
C GLN A 121 9.25 6.05 19.88
N SER A 122 9.17 6.99 18.94
CA SER A 122 7.91 7.30 18.24
C SER A 122 7.47 6.18 17.31
N ALA A 123 8.42 5.52 16.64
CA ALA A 123 8.13 4.39 15.75
C ALA A 123 7.63 3.17 16.54
N ASP A 124 8.19 2.93 17.72
CA ASP A 124 7.78 1.86 18.65
C ASP A 124 6.34 2.06 19.15
N GLN A 125 5.84 3.29 19.22
CA GLN A 125 4.45 3.54 19.59
C GLN A 125 3.47 3.07 18.50
N VAL A 126 3.81 3.21 17.23
CA VAL A 126 3.00 2.69 16.12
C VAL A 126 3.14 1.18 16.00
N ALA A 127 4.34 0.62 16.19
CA ALA A 127 4.53 -0.83 16.27
C ALA A 127 3.75 -1.43 17.46
N GLY A 128 3.73 -0.74 18.60
CA GLY A 128 2.95 -1.09 19.79
C GLY A 128 1.44 -1.06 19.53
N LEU A 129 0.95 -0.10 18.74
CA LEU A 129 -0.44 -0.08 18.28
C LEU A 129 -0.78 -1.33 17.47
N ALA A 130 0.04 -1.67 16.46
CA ALA A 130 -0.14 -2.87 15.64
C ALA A 130 -0.17 -4.15 16.52
N ASN A 131 0.79 -4.29 17.43
CA ASN A 131 0.83 -5.42 18.36
C ASN A 131 -0.41 -5.48 19.28
N SER A 132 -0.82 -4.35 19.86
CA SER A 132 -1.96 -4.30 20.79
C SER A 132 -3.31 -4.62 20.15
N THR A 133 -3.41 -4.49 18.83
CA THR A 133 -4.63 -4.74 18.05
C THR A 133 -4.56 -6.05 17.27
N GLY A 134 -3.43 -6.76 17.31
CA GLY A 134 -3.17 -7.91 16.43
C GLY A 134 -3.07 -7.55 14.94
N GLY A 135 -2.94 -6.26 14.62
CA GLY A 135 -2.79 -5.77 13.25
C GLY A 135 -1.38 -5.95 12.71
N LEU A 136 -1.27 -5.91 11.39
CA LEU A 136 0.01 -5.94 10.69
C LEU A 136 0.70 -4.58 10.77
N LEU A 137 2.03 -4.57 10.64
CA LEU A 137 2.83 -3.36 10.50
C LEU A 137 3.50 -3.36 9.12
N ARG A 138 3.27 -2.35 8.28
CA ARG A 138 4.19 -2.06 7.17
C ARG A 138 5.16 -0.99 7.66
N CYS A 139 6.42 -1.33 7.62
CA CYS A 139 7.48 -0.44 8.04
C CYS A 139 7.94 0.42 6.87
N HIS A 140 8.08 1.72 7.12
CA HIS A 140 8.21 2.75 6.08
C HIS A 140 9.09 3.91 6.58
N THR A 141 10.22 4.22 5.94
CA THR A 141 10.91 3.58 4.82
C THR A 141 12.41 3.69 5.04
N LEU A 142 13.19 2.79 4.45
CA LEU A 142 14.63 2.67 4.73
C LEU A 142 15.48 3.63 3.87
N VAL A 143 15.20 3.73 2.57
CA VAL A 143 16.01 4.53 1.63
C VAL A 143 15.09 5.40 0.80
N TRP A 144 15.11 6.70 1.09
CA TRP A 144 14.34 7.71 0.38
C TRP A 144 15.17 8.98 0.20
N HIS A 145 14.90 9.74 -0.86
CA HIS A 145 15.62 10.97 -1.15
C HIS A 145 15.21 12.15 -0.24
N SER A 146 14.04 12.06 0.38
CA SER A 146 13.48 13.06 1.29
C SER A 146 13.59 12.61 2.75
N GLN A 147 13.43 13.56 3.69
CA GLN A 147 13.57 13.34 5.13
C GLN A 147 14.86 12.58 5.49
N LEU A 148 15.97 13.02 4.88
CA LEU A 148 17.31 12.52 5.19
C LEU A 148 17.94 13.38 6.30
N PRO A 149 18.69 12.77 7.24
CA PRO A 149 19.48 13.53 8.19
C PRO A 149 20.63 14.26 7.46
N SER A 150 21.05 15.40 7.99
CA SER A 150 22.02 16.28 7.33
C SER A 150 23.38 15.61 7.05
N PHE A 151 23.80 14.66 7.90
CA PHE A 151 25.05 13.91 7.69
C PHE A 151 24.99 12.99 6.46
N VAL A 152 23.79 12.61 6.01
CA VAL A 152 23.58 11.85 4.77
C VAL A 152 23.36 12.80 3.60
N SER A 153 22.46 13.78 3.71
CA SER A 153 22.12 14.67 2.60
C SER A 153 23.32 15.51 2.12
N ASN A 154 24.18 15.93 3.06
CA ASN A 154 25.33 16.78 2.78
C ASN A 154 26.66 16.00 2.77
N GLY A 155 26.59 14.68 3.05
CA GLY A 155 27.76 13.83 3.15
C GLY A 155 28.48 13.70 1.79
N GLN A 156 29.80 13.86 1.81
CA GLN A 156 30.65 13.67 0.63
C GLN A 156 31.15 12.22 0.65
N PHE A 157 30.39 11.33 0.05
CA PHE A 157 30.66 9.90 0.11
C PHE A 157 31.41 9.36 -1.11
N THR A 158 32.33 8.43 -0.85
CA THR A 158 32.76 7.45 -1.85
C THR A 158 31.72 6.33 -1.93
N LYS A 159 31.81 5.47 -2.95
CA LYS A 159 30.96 4.26 -3.03
C LYS A 159 31.04 3.42 -1.76
N GLU A 160 32.24 3.23 -1.24
CA GLU A 160 32.49 2.39 -0.06
C GLU A 160 31.93 3.01 1.22
N SER A 161 32.14 4.33 1.44
CA SER A 161 31.63 4.98 2.64
C SER A 161 30.10 5.10 2.63
N LEU A 162 29.46 5.36 1.48
CA LEU A 162 28.00 5.36 1.41
C LEU A 162 27.42 3.95 1.59
N THR A 163 28.06 2.92 1.03
CA THR A 163 27.67 1.52 1.24
C THR A 163 27.65 1.19 2.73
N THR A 164 28.71 1.57 3.46
CA THR A 164 28.82 1.36 4.90
C THR A 164 27.73 2.09 5.68
N VAL A 165 27.41 3.34 5.30
CA VAL A 165 26.33 4.13 5.92
C VAL A 165 24.97 3.48 5.70
N MET A 166 24.68 3.03 4.47
CA MET A 166 23.43 2.34 4.14
C MET A 166 23.33 1.00 4.88
N GLU A 167 24.39 0.21 4.91
CA GLU A 167 24.43 -1.07 5.61
C GLU A 167 24.19 -0.91 7.12
N THR A 168 24.84 0.09 7.73
CA THR A 168 24.65 0.41 9.15
C THR A 168 23.21 0.83 9.43
N HIS A 169 22.64 1.73 8.62
CA HIS A 169 21.28 2.20 8.81
C HIS A 169 20.27 1.05 8.66
N ILE A 170 20.24 0.41 7.49
CA ILE A 170 19.27 -0.63 7.17
C ILE A 170 19.33 -1.78 8.19
N SER A 171 20.54 -2.26 8.51
CA SER A 171 20.71 -3.38 9.44
C SER A 171 20.28 -3.04 10.87
N ARG A 172 20.53 -1.80 11.34
CA ARG A 172 20.13 -1.38 12.69
C ARG A 172 18.62 -1.18 12.78
N VAL A 173 18.02 -0.52 11.80
CA VAL A 173 16.57 -0.26 11.80
C VAL A 173 15.78 -1.55 11.65
N MET A 174 16.10 -2.38 10.65
CA MET A 174 15.41 -3.67 10.47
C MET A 174 15.74 -4.66 11.58
N GLY A 175 16.94 -4.59 12.17
CA GLY A 175 17.30 -5.40 13.34
C GLY A 175 16.44 -5.08 14.56
N HIS A 176 16.10 -3.81 14.78
CA HIS A 176 15.22 -3.38 15.87
C HIS A 176 13.77 -3.86 15.68
N PHE A 177 13.23 -3.74 14.46
CA PHE A 177 11.86 -4.17 14.14
C PHE A 177 11.74 -5.61 13.62
N LYS A 178 12.77 -6.43 13.80
CA LYS A 178 12.82 -7.78 13.24
C LYS A 178 11.64 -8.63 13.70
N GLY A 179 10.94 -9.24 12.75
CA GLY A 179 9.75 -10.07 12.99
C GLY A 179 8.47 -9.30 13.34
N GLN A 180 8.52 -7.96 13.43
CA GLN A 180 7.33 -7.12 13.67
C GLN A 180 6.73 -6.61 12.36
N CYS A 181 7.56 -6.35 11.35
CA CYS A 181 7.12 -5.82 10.06
C CYS A 181 6.60 -6.94 9.14
N TYR A 182 5.34 -6.85 8.73
CA TYR A 182 4.80 -7.64 7.62
C TYR A 182 5.55 -7.34 6.32
N ALA A 183 5.75 -6.05 6.04
CA ALA A 183 6.47 -5.57 4.86
C ALA A 183 7.35 -4.36 5.20
N TRP A 184 8.38 -4.14 4.39
CA TRP A 184 9.23 -2.95 4.39
C TRP A 184 9.17 -2.26 3.03
N ASP A 185 8.89 -0.96 3.02
CA ASP A 185 9.22 -0.11 1.89
C ASP A 185 10.74 0.14 1.91
N VAL A 186 11.50 -0.66 1.17
CA VAL A 186 12.97 -0.67 1.21
C VAL A 186 13.57 0.51 0.48
N VAL A 187 13.09 0.76 -0.73
CA VAL A 187 13.46 1.94 -1.54
C VAL A 187 12.18 2.66 -1.93
N ASN A 188 12.13 3.95 -1.64
CA ASN A 188 11.00 4.82 -1.93
C ASN A 188 11.35 5.84 -3.02
N GLU A 189 10.48 6.01 -4.01
CA GLU A 189 10.49 7.12 -5.00
C GLU A 189 11.83 7.37 -5.69
N ALA A 190 12.45 6.30 -6.22
CA ALA A 190 13.74 6.38 -6.90
C ALA A 190 13.66 6.97 -8.32
N ILE A 191 12.46 7.34 -8.79
CA ILE A 191 12.18 7.73 -10.17
C ILE A 191 11.53 9.12 -10.21
N ASN A 192 11.94 9.94 -11.17
CA ASN A 192 11.29 11.20 -11.53
C ASN A 192 10.05 10.94 -12.41
N GLU A 193 9.25 11.98 -12.64
CA GLU A 193 8.01 11.92 -13.40
C GLU A 193 8.24 11.53 -14.88
N ASP A 194 9.40 11.90 -15.44
CA ASP A 194 9.79 11.57 -16.82
C ASP A 194 10.31 10.12 -17.00
N GLY A 195 10.43 9.37 -15.89
CA GLY A 195 10.96 8.01 -15.87
C GLY A 195 12.47 7.90 -15.66
N SER A 196 13.20 9.02 -15.53
CA SER A 196 14.62 9.01 -15.17
C SER A 196 14.83 8.68 -13.68
N PHE A 197 16.01 8.17 -13.31
CA PHE A 197 16.33 7.96 -11.90
C PHE A 197 16.52 9.30 -11.18
N ARG A 198 15.91 9.41 -10.00
CA ARG A 198 15.92 10.63 -9.20
C ARG A 198 17.33 10.95 -8.71
N ASN A 199 17.69 12.22 -8.82
CA ASN A 199 19.00 12.72 -8.43
C ASN A 199 19.15 12.80 -6.90
N SER A 200 19.48 11.67 -6.27
CA SER A 200 19.70 11.53 -4.82
C SER A 200 21.18 11.30 -4.50
N VAL A 201 21.59 11.48 -3.23
CA VAL A 201 22.95 11.11 -2.78
C VAL A 201 23.27 9.64 -3.10
N PHE A 202 22.28 8.76 -2.99
CA PHE A 202 22.42 7.34 -3.33
C PHE A 202 22.70 7.15 -4.82
N PHE A 203 21.89 7.74 -5.70
CA PHE A 203 22.07 7.59 -7.14
C PHE A 203 23.35 8.27 -7.65
N LYS A 204 23.70 9.46 -7.14
CA LYS A 204 24.93 10.17 -7.51
C LYS A 204 26.18 9.36 -7.18
N THR A 205 26.21 8.73 -6.02
CA THR A 205 27.41 8.02 -5.53
C THR A 205 27.47 6.58 -6.05
N LEU A 206 26.36 5.84 -6.01
CA LEU A 206 26.33 4.40 -6.31
C LEU A 206 25.71 4.06 -7.67
N GLY A 207 25.18 5.02 -8.43
CA GLY A 207 24.42 4.73 -9.65
C GLY A 207 23.14 3.98 -9.32
N LYS A 208 22.71 3.02 -10.16
CA LYS A 208 21.50 2.21 -9.89
C LYS A 208 21.74 1.12 -8.83
N ASP A 209 23.00 0.84 -8.49
CA ASP A 209 23.39 -0.29 -7.64
C ASP A 209 22.94 -0.12 -6.18
N PHE A 210 22.64 1.11 -5.73
CA PHE A 210 22.09 1.31 -4.39
C PHE A 210 20.77 0.57 -4.18
N ILE A 211 19.99 0.33 -5.25
CA ILE A 211 18.71 -0.35 -5.17
C ILE A 211 18.90 -1.83 -4.82
N PRO A 212 19.52 -2.69 -5.66
CA PRO A 212 19.75 -4.09 -5.30
C PRO A 212 20.60 -4.23 -4.02
N LEU A 213 21.53 -3.32 -3.75
CA LEU A 213 22.27 -3.29 -2.49
C LEU A 213 21.33 -3.14 -1.28
N SER A 214 20.37 -2.22 -1.33
CA SER A 214 19.40 -2.01 -0.24
C SER A 214 18.56 -3.25 0.01
N PHE A 215 18.08 -3.90 -1.05
CA PHE A 215 17.31 -5.14 -0.95
C PHE A 215 18.14 -6.32 -0.42
N LYS A 216 19.43 -6.41 -0.80
CA LYS A 216 20.37 -7.40 -0.25
C LYS A 216 20.52 -7.26 1.26
N ILE A 217 20.79 -6.04 1.74
CA ILE A 217 20.99 -5.76 3.17
C ILE A 217 19.68 -6.03 3.92
N ALA A 218 18.55 -5.58 3.38
CA ALA A 218 17.23 -5.77 3.99
C ALA A 218 16.87 -7.26 4.15
N ALA A 219 17.08 -8.07 3.10
CA ALA A 219 16.82 -9.50 3.14
C ALA A 219 17.68 -10.23 4.18
N ALA A 220 18.92 -9.79 4.40
CA ALA A 220 19.81 -10.34 5.41
C ALA A 220 19.40 -9.95 6.84
N ALA A 221 18.94 -8.71 7.05
CA ALA A 221 18.53 -8.23 8.36
C ALA A 221 17.27 -8.93 8.87
N ASP A 222 16.23 -9.02 8.02
CA ASP A 222 14.99 -9.74 8.32
C ASP A 222 14.52 -10.60 7.12
N PRO A 223 14.83 -11.90 7.13
CA PRO A 223 14.38 -12.82 6.10
C PRO A 223 12.85 -13.04 6.08
N SER A 224 12.11 -12.66 7.12
CA SER A 224 10.66 -12.92 7.23
C SER A 224 9.79 -11.81 6.62
N ALA A 225 10.28 -10.57 6.62
CA ALA A 225 9.54 -9.42 6.10
C ALA A 225 9.49 -9.39 4.56
N LYS A 226 8.35 -8.98 4.00
CA LYS A 226 8.21 -8.73 2.55
C LYS A 226 8.95 -7.45 2.17
N LEU A 227 9.74 -7.48 1.10
CA LEU A 227 10.54 -6.34 0.65
C LEU A 227 9.89 -5.64 -0.55
N TYR A 228 9.56 -4.36 -0.40
CA TYR A 228 8.84 -3.56 -1.38
C TYR A 228 9.71 -2.46 -1.98
N TYR A 229 9.51 -2.21 -3.29
CA TYR A 229 9.76 -0.91 -3.91
C TYR A 229 8.47 -0.11 -3.88
N ASN A 230 8.49 1.16 -3.47
CA ASN A 230 7.28 1.99 -3.33
C ASN A 230 7.43 3.31 -4.10
N ASP A 231 6.40 3.72 -4.85
CA ASP A 231 6.43 4.95 -5.65
C ASP A 231 5.02 5.46 -6.01
N PHE A 232 4.90 6.73 -6.33
CA PHE A 232 3.68 7.36 -6.86
C PHE A 232 3.70 7.49 -8.38
N ASN A 233 2.54 7.80 -8.95
CA ASN A 233 2.28 8.01 -10.37
C ASN A 233 2.54 6.79 -11.28
N ILE A 234 2.98 5.66 -10.73
CA ILE A 234 3.11 4.41 -11.49
C ILE A 234 1.74 3.79 -11.80
N GLU A 235 0.68 4.26 -11.14
CA GLU A 235 -0.74 3.97 -11.38
C GLU A 235 -1.22 4.44 -12.76
N PHE A 236 -0.52 5.41 -13.38
CA PHE A 236 -0.87 5.97 -14.69
C PHE A 236 -0.23 5.24 -15.87
N GLY A 237 0.64 4.25 -15.62
CA GLY A 237 1.43 3.62 -16.67
C GLY A 237 2.54 4.54 -17.19
N GLY A 238 2.85 4.44 -18.47
CA GLY A 238 3.88 5.25 -19.12
C GLY A 238 5.31 5.04 -18.58
N LYS A 239 6.19 6.01 -18.86
CA LYS A 239 7.65 5.88 -18.62
C LYS A 239 8.01 5.63 -17.16
N LYS A 240 7.36 6.31 -16.20
CA LYS A 240 7.65 6.11 -14.77
C LYS A 240 7.31 4.67 -14.35
N ALA A 241 6.16 4.14 -14.76
CA ALA A 241 5.79 2.75 -14.51
C ALA A 241 6.72 1.75 -15.22
N ASP A 242 7.17 2.05 -16.44
CA ASP A 242 8.14 1.22 -17.17
C ASP A 242 9.47 1.15 -16.43
N THR A 243 9.95 2.27 -15.89
CA THR A 243 11.16 2.31 -15.07
C THR A 243 10.96 1.56 -13.75
N ALA A 244 9.80 1.66 -13.10
CA ALA A 244 9.50 0.89 -11.90
C ALA A 244 9.50 -0.64 -12.17
N LEU A 245 8.95 -1.07 -13.30
CA LEU A 245 9.07 -2.47 -13.75
C LEU A 245 10.53 -2.88 -13.98
N SER A 246 11.35 -1.97 -14.51
CA SER A 246 12.80 -2.22 -14.70
C SER A 246 13.55 -2.35 -13.37
N ILE A 247 13.10 -1.67 -12.30
CA ILE A 247 13.66 -1.83 -10.95
C ILE A 247 13.39 -3.24 -10.42
N VAL A 248 12.17 -3.77 -10.59
CA VAL A 248 11.86 -5.15 -10.18
C VAL A 248 12.78 -6.15 -10.87
N LYS A 249 13.03 -5.97 -12.18
CA LYS A 249 13.96 -6.80 -12.94
C LYS A 249 15.40 -6.62 -12.46
N LEU A 250 15.86 -5.38 -12.27
CA LEU A 250 17.19 -5.05 -11.78
C LEU A 250 17.51 -5.77 -10.46
N VAL A 251 16.59 -5.75 -9.50
CA VAL A 251 16.79 -6.42 -8.20
C VAL A 251 16.88 -7.94 -8.36
N LYS A 252 16.02 -8.53 -9.22
CA LYS A 252 16.03 -9.96 -9.50
C LYS A 252 17.27 -10.41 -10.27
N ASP A 253 17.70 -9.64 -11.26
CA ASP A 253 18.89 -9.91 -12.07
C ASP A 253 20.17 -9.83 -11.23
N ALA A 254 20.18 -9.02 -10.18
CA ALA A 254 21.23 -8.99 -9.15
C ALA A 254 21.14 -10.15 -8.14
N GLY A 255 20.20 -11.09 -8.31
CA GLY A 255 19.98 -12.24 -7.42
C GLY A 255 19.39 -11.87 -6.06
N GLN A 256 18.78 -10.70 -5.92
CA GLN A 256 18.24 -10.21 -4.65
C GLN A 256 16.72 -10.39 -4.56
N ARG A 257 16.21 -10.51 -3.33
CA ARG A 257 14.78 -10.68 -3.06
C ARG A 257 14.06 -9.34 -3.23
N ILE A 258 13.00 -9.34 -4.03
CA ILE A 258 11.96 -8.32 -4.04
C ILE A 258 10.61 -9.05 -4.06
N ASP A 259 9.78 -8.74 -3.07
CA ASP A 259 8.53 -9.45 -2.84
C ASP A 259 7.34 -8.68 -3.39
N GLY A 260 7.36 -7.34 -3.34
CA GLY A 260 6.23 -6.51 -3.72
C GLY A 260 6.58 -5.18 -4.37
N VAL A 261 5.57 -4.55 -4.99
CA VAL A 261 5.60 -3.15 -5.40
C VAL A 261 4.41 -2.40 -4.80
N GLY A 262 4.71 -1.29 -4.13
CA GLY A 262 3.74 -0.38 -3.56
C GLY A 262 3.38 0.72 -4.56
N PHE A 263 2.09 0.88 -4.80
CA PHE A 263 1.50 1.97 -5.56
C PHE A 263 0.95 2.95 -4.53
N GLN A 264 1.56 4.14 -4.38
CA GLN A 264 1.13 5.08 -3.34
C GLN A 264 -0.36 5.39 -3.45
N GLY A 265 -0.85 5.69 -4.66
CA GLY A 265 -2.27 5.98 -4.87
C GLY A 265 -2.67 7.40 -4.44
N HIS A 266 -1.75 8.37 -4.53
CA HIS A 266 -2.07 9.78 -4.39
C HIS A 266 -2.71 10.31 -5.67
N PHE A 267 -3.98 10.69 -5.60
CA PHE A 267 -4.73 11.16 -6.77
C PHE A 267 -5.35 12.54 -6.55
N THR A 268 -5.79 13.13 -7.67
CA THR A 268 -6.68 14.29 -7.68
C THR A 268 -8.05 13.83 -8.14
N VAL A 269 -9.11 14.31 -7.48
CA VAL A 269 -10.50 13.97 -7.85
C VAL A 269 -10.77 14.29 -9.33
N GLY A 270 -11.31 13.31 -10.05
CA GLY A 270 -11.60 13.36 -11.49
C GLY A 270 -10.39 13.10 -12.40
N GLN A 271 -9.21 12.87 -11.84
CA GLN A 271 -7.98 12.51 -12.59
C GLN A 271 -7.49 11.09 -12.27
N THR A 272 -8.26 10.32 -11.51
CA THR A 272 -7.94 8.93 -11.18
C THR A 272 -8.16 8.05 -12.42
N PRO A 273 -7.21 7.17 -12.81
CA PRO A 273 -7.43 6.24 -13.92
C PRO A 273 -8.63 5.32 -13.68
N SER A 274 -9.17 4.75 -14.77
CA SER A 274 -10.29 3.83 -14.66
C SER A 274 -9.92 2.58 -13.87
N ARG A 275 -10.89 1.93 -13.22
CA ARG A 275 -10.69 0.64 -12.52
C ARG A 275 -9.98 -0.39 -13.40
N GLN A 276 -10.33 -0.46 -14.68
CA GLN A 276 -9.73 -1.38 -15.63
C GLN A 276 -8.26 -1.04 -15.92
N ASP A 277 -7.93 0.23 -16.12
CA ASP A 277 -6.55 0.66 -16.36
C ASP A 277 -5.69 0.42 -15.12
N LEU A 278 -6.19 0.77 -13.94
CA LEU A 278 -5.53 0.49 -12.67
C LEU A 278 -5.25 -1.02 -12.50
N ALA A 279 -6.25 -1.88 -12.74
CA ALA A 279 -6.07 -3.32 -12.65
C ALA A 279 -5.06 -3.85 -13.69
N SER A 280 -5.08 -3.31 -14.91
CA SER A 280 -4.09 -3.62 -15.95
C SER A 280 -2.67 -3.22 -15.52
N HIS A 281 -2.50 -2.03 -14.94
CA HIS A 281 -1.22 -1.56 -14.46
C HIS A 281 -0.68 -2.39 -13.29
N LEU A 282 -1.52 -2.70 -12.30
CA LEU A 282 -1.16 -3.64 -11.23
C LEU A 282 -0.73 -4.99 -11.80
N LYS A 283 -1.48 -5.52 -12.79
CA LYS A 283 -1.20 -6.82 -13.40
C LYS A 283 0.22 -6.91 -13.97
N ARG A 284 0.71 -5.85 -14.62
CA ARG A 284 2.08 -5.80 -15.20
C ARG A 284 3.17 -6.15 -14.19
N PHE A 285 3.01 -5.76 -12.93
CA PHE A 285 3.95 -6.09 -11.86
C PHE A 285 3.71 -7.49 -11.33
N THR A 286 2.45 -7.91 -11.16
CA THR A 286 2.14 -9.27 -10.70
C THR A 286 2.58 -10.36 -11.68
N ASP A 287 2.66 -10.03 -12.98
CA ASP A 287 3.21 -10.88 -14.04
C ASP A 287 4.72 -11.11 -13.88
N LEU A 288 5.44 -10.21 -13.19
CA LEU A 288 6.82 -10.43 -12.76
C LEU A 288 6.91 -11.30 -11.51
N GLY A 289 5.79 -11.75 -10.94
CA GLY A 289 5.75 -12.67 -9.81
C GLY A 289 5.68 -12.01 -8.43
N VAL A 290 5.79 -10.68 -8.34
CA VAL A 290 5.67 -9.93 -7.07
C VAL A 290 4.21 -9.69 -6.68
N GLU A 291 3.96 -9.41 -5.40
CA GLU A 291 2.67 -8.87 -4.95
C GLU A 291 2.59 -7.35 -5.17
N VAL A 292 1.39 -6.79 -5.07
CA VAL A 292 1.17 -5.34 -5.15
C VAL A 292 0.24 -4.87 -4.03
N SER A 293 0.34 -3.61 -3.63
CA SER A 293 -0.55 -2.98 -2.66
C SER A 293 -0.75 -1.52 -3.05
N TYR A 294 -1.93 -0.97 -2.77
CA TYR A 294 -2.03 0.48 -2.60
C TYR A 294 -1.53 0.84 -1.21
N THR A 295 -0.58 1.75 -1.10
CA THR A 295 0.23 1.94 0.12
C THR A 295 -0.01 3.27 0.83
N GLU A 296 -0.54 4.28 0.12
CA GLU A 296 -0.68 5.65 0.61
C GLU A 296 -1.93 6.34 0.01
N LEU A 297 -3.05 5.61 -0.08
CA LEU A 297 -4.23 6.08 -0.81
C LEU A 297 -4.84 7.32 -0.16
N ASP A 298 -4.87 8.41 -0.93
CA ASP A 298 -5.69 9.59 -0.72
C ASP A 298 -6.10 10.19 -2.09
N ILE A 299 -7.26 10.85 -2.13
CA ILE A 299 -7.78 11.42 -3.39
C ILE A 299 -8.23 12.85 -3.12
N ARG A 300 -7.32 13.81 -3.29
CA ARG A 300 -7.56 15.21 -2.89
C ARG A 300 -8.50 15.94 -3.82
N HIS A 301 -9.34 16.80 -3.25
CA HIS A 301 -9.95 17.88 -4.00
C HIS A 301 -8.90 18.97 -4.25
N ALA A 302 -8.73 19.40 -5.50
CA ALA A 302 -7.79 20.46 -5.86
C ALA A 302 -8.16 21.83 -5.27
N LYS A 303 -9.42 22.01 -4.88
CA LYS A 303 -9.93 23.21 -4.21
C LYS A 303 -10.95 22.82 -3.15
N VAL A 304 -10.76 23.32 -1.93
CA VAL A 304 -11.71 23.21 -0.82
C VAL A 304 -12.42 24.55 -0.53
N PRO A 305 -13.66 24.55 -0.02
CA PRO A 305 -14.50 23.37 0.26
C PRO A 305 -15.00 22.69 -1.02
N ALA A 306 -15.10 21.37 -1.02
CA ALA A 306 -15.54 20.63 -2.19
C ALA A 306 -17.05 20.81 -2.44
N SER A 307 -17.47 20.73 -3.71
CA SER A 307 -18.89 20.65 -4.05
C SER A 307 -19.45 19.25 -3.78
N ALA A 308 -20.78 19.13 -3.68
CA ALA A 308 -21.42 17.81 -3.55
C ALA A 308 -21.09 16.88 -4.73
N ALA A 309 -21.07 17.42 -5.95
CA ALA A 309 -20.69 16.67 -7.15
C ALA A 309 -19.23 16.20 -7.10
N ALA A 310 -18.32 17.05 -6.63
CA ALA A 310 -16.92 16.67 -6.47
C ALA A 310 -16.76 15.54 -5.44
N ARG A 311 -17.43 15.61 -4.28
CA ARG A 311 -17.42 14.52 -3.27
C ARG A 311 -17.97 13.20 -3.83
N GLN A 312 -18.97 13.25 -4.71
CA GLN A 312 -19.46 12.04 -5.38
C GLN A 312 -18.45 11.50 -6.39
N GLN A 313 -17.74 12.36 -7.11
CA GLN A 313 -16.65 11.93 -8.00
C GLN A 313 -15.51 11.29 -7.20
N GLN A 314 -15.14 11.86 -6.05
CA GLN A 314 -14.15 11.27 -5.15
C GLN A 314 -14.57 9.86 -4.71
N ALA A 315 -15.86 9.65 -4.41
CA ALA A 315 -16.38 8.33 -4.07
C ALA A 315 -16.20 7.32 -5.21
N THR A 316 -16.48 7.73 -6.45
CA THR A 316 -16.20 6.91 -7.65
C THR A 316 -14.72 6.59 -7.77
N ASP A 317 -13.85 7.58 -7.61
CA ASP A 317 -12.40 7.42 -7.73
C ASP A 317 -11.85 6.44 -6.69
N TYR A 318 -12.27 6.56 -5.42
CA TYR A 318 -11.91 5.59 -4.37
C TYR A 318 -12.37 4.18 -4.70
N THR A 319 -13.59 4.01 -5.23
CA THR A 319 -14.08 2.69 -5.65
C THR A 319 -13.35 2.13 -6.87
N ASN A 320 -12.82 2.97 -7.76
CA ASN A 320 -11.97 2.51 -8.86
C ASN A 320 -10.67 1.91 -8.34
N VAL A 321 -10.01 2.58 -7.40
CA VAL A 321 -8.75 2.13 -6.79
C VAL A 321 -8.94 0.85 -5.98
N VAL A 322 -9.88 0.84 -5.03
CA VAL A 322 -10.17 -0.35 -4.21
C VAL A 322 -10.68 -1.51 -5.10
N GLY A 323 -11.49 -1.21 -6.11
CA GLY A 323 -11.99 -2.17 -7.08
C GLY A 323 -10.88 -2.80 -7.93
N ALA A 324 -9.89 -2.02 -8.35
CA ALA A 324 -8.75 -2.53 -9.11
C ALA A 324 -7.90 -3.49 -8.27
N CYS A 325 -7.76 -3.21 -6.97
CA CYS A 325 -7.13 -4.15 -6.05
C CYS A 325 -7.97 -5.42 -5.89
N LEU A 326 -9.30 -5.33 -5.79
CA LEU A 326 -10.20 -6.50 -5.79
C LEU A 326 -10.01 -7.38 -7.03
N ASP A 327 -9.93 -6.77 -8.21
CA ASP A 327 -9.79 -7.47 -9.49
C ASP A 327 -8.42 -8.12 -9.69
N THR A 328 -7.41 -7.68 -8.94
CA THR A 328 -6.04 -8.17 -9.05
C THR A 328 -5.76 -9.17 -7.94
N ALA A 329 -5.62 -10.46 -8.28
CA ALA A 329 -5.47 -11.54 -7.31
C ALA A 329 -4.26 -11.39 -6.36
N LYS A 330 -3.15 -10.84 -6.85
CA LYS A 330 -1.93 -10.55 -6.06
C LYS A 330 -1.90 -9.12 -5.49
N CYS A 331 -2.99 -8.36 -5.59
CA CYS A 331 -3.13 -7.14 -4.81
C CYS A 331 -3.60 -7.49 -3.39
N VAL A 332 -2.73 -7.29 -2.41
CA VAL A 332 -2.92 -7.81 -1.05
C VAL A 332 -3.77 -6.92 -0.15
N GLY A 333 -3.83 -5.62 -0.44
CA GLY A 333 -4.61 -4.69 0.38
C GLY A 333 -4.45 -3.23 -0.04
N VAL A 334 -5.10 -2.36 0.74
CA VAL A 334 -5.12 -0.92 0.57
C VAL A 334 -4.81 -0.26 1.92
N VAL A 335 -3.94 0.75 1.90
CA VAL A 335 -3.63 1.59 3.06
C VAL A 335 -4.07 3.02 2.75
N ALA A 336 -4.88 3.62 3.61
CA ALA A 336 -5.21 5.05 3.53
C ALA A 336 -4.10 5.91 4.15
N TRP A 337 -3.62 6.94 3.45
CA TRP A 337 -2.59 7.84 4.00
C TRP A 337 -3.22 8.88 4.92
N GLN A 338 -3.33 8.47 6.19
CA GLN A 338 -4.32 8.95 7.16
C GLN A 338 -5.77 8.60 6.77
N PHE A 339 -6.58 8.30 7.78
CA PHE A 339 -7.99 7.98 7.57
C PHE A 339 -8.93 9.18 7.73
N THR A 340 -8.44 10.32 8.24
CA THR A 340 -9.23 11.53 8.50
C THR A 340 -8.55 12.79 7.96
N ASP A 341 -9.36 13.68 7.38
CA ASP A 341 -8.87 14.98 6.87
C ASP A 341 -8.20 15.83 7.95
N LYS A 342 -8.53 15.61 9.22
CA LYS A 342 -7.97 16.36 10.35
C LYS A 342 -6.45 16.29 10.44
N PHE A 343 -5.87 15.16 10.03
CA PHE A 343 -4.43 14.90 10.10
C PHE A 343 -3.81 14.65 8.73
N SER A 344 -4.54 14.91 7.65
CA SER A 344 -4.02 14.74 6.29
C SER A 344 -2.86 15.70 6.03
N TRP A 345 -1.81 15.19 5.41
CA TRP A 345 -0.66 15.96 4.93
C TRP A 345 -0.99 16.92 3.78
N ILE A 346 -2.09 16.67 3.04
CA ILE A 346 -2.43 17.35 1.79
C ILE A 346 -2.46 18.88 1.91
N PRO A 347 -3.13 19.49 2.90
CA PRO A 347 -3.22 20.96 2.96
C PRO A 347 -1.87 21.65 3.19
N GLN A 348 -0.89 20.95 3.78
CA GLN A 348 0.46 21.46 4.01
C GLN A 348 1.34 21.36 2.76
N THR A 349 1.11 20.34 1.92
CA THR A 349 1.86 20.12 0.68
C THR A 349 1.25 20.85 -0.51
N PHE A 350 -0.08 20.90 -0.59
CA PHE A 350 -0.84 21.39 -1.73
C PHE A 350 -1.78 22.52 -1.29
N SER A 351 -1.31 23.77 -1.44
CA SER A 351 -2.08 24.95 -1.04
C SER A 351 -3.47 24.98 -1.68
N GLY A 352 -4.50 25.11 -0.85
CA GLY A 352 -5.91 25.15 -1.26
C GLY A 352 -6.55 23.79 -1.56
N ALA A 353 -5.78 22.69 -1.55
CA ALA A 353 -6.29 21.34 -1.68
C ALA A 353 -6.53 20.67 -0.32
N GLY A 354 -7.35 19.63 -0.29
CA GLY A 354 -7.70 18.92 0.95
C GLY A 354 -8.91 18.01 0.77
N GLU A 355 -9.62 17.76 1.86
CA GLU A 355 -10.83 16.89 1.91
C GLU A 355 -10.57 15.55 1.20
N ALA A 356 -9.43 14.91 1.47
CA ALA A 356 -8.89 13.79 0.68
C ALA A 356 -9.20 12.41 1.27
N CYS A 357 -9.56 12.33 2.55
CA CYS A 357 -9.65 11.10 3.33
C CYS A 357 -11.06 10.49 3.35
N LEU A 358 -11.17 9.29 3.92
CA LEU A 358 -12.43 8.55 4.07
C LEU A 358 -13.30 9.09 5.22
N LEU A 359 -12.70 9.73 6.22
CA LEU A 359 -13.40 10.48 7.24
C LEU A 359 -13.06 11.97 7.13
N ASP A 360 -14.05 12.82 7.36
CA ASP A 360 -13.83 14.27 7.39
C ASP A 360 -13.07 14.71 8.66
N GLN A 361 -12.82 16.02 8.76
CA GLN A 361 -12.13 16.65 9.90
C GLN A 361 -12.85 16.46 11.26
N ASN A 362 -14.14 16.10 11.24
CA ASN A 362 -14.98 15.84 12.41
C ASN A 362 -15.19 14.33 12.64
N TYR A 363 -14.42 13.49 11.93
CA TYR A 363 -14.50 12.04 11.92
C TYR A 363 -15.83 11.47 11.41
N GLN A 364 -16.56 12.21 10.58
CA GLN A 364 -17.75 11.71 9.92
C GLN A 364 -17.36 10.96 8.65
N LYS A 365 -18.02 9.83 8.42
CA LYS A 365 -17.82 9.01 7.21
C LYS A 365 -18.23 9.83 5.98
N THR A 366 -17.32 9.96 5.01
CA THR A 366 -17.58 10.68 3.76
C THR A 366 -18.41 9.81 2.79
N PRO A 367 -18.92 10.39 1.69
CA PRO A 367 -19.49 9.58 0.59
C PRO A 367 -18.51 8.52 0.07
N ALA A 368 -17.20 8.81 0.05
CA ALA A 368 -16.18 7.87 -0.36
C ALA A 368 -16.07 6.65 0.57
N TYR A 369 -16.09 6.85 1.90
CA TYR A 369 -16.18 5.74 2.85
C TYR A 369 -17.36 4.83 2.55
N THR A 370 -18.54 5.43 2.39
CA THR A 370 -19.78 4.66 2.17
C THR A 370 -19.71 3.84 0.88
N ALA A 371 -19.18 4.44 -0.19
CA ALA A 371 -19.02 3.77 -1.48
C ALA A 371 -18.01 2.60 -1.40
N VAL A 372 -16.87 2.80 -0.75
CA VAL A 372 -15.86 1.74 -0.55
C VAL A 372 -16.43 0.59 0.28
N ALA A 373 -17.11 0.88 1.39
CA ALA A 373 -17.73 -0.14 2.22
C ALA A 373 -18.77 -0.97 1.44
N ASN A 374 -19.59 -0.32 0.62
CA ASN A 374 -20.58 -1.00 -0.21
C ASN A 374 -19.95 -1.86 -1.31
N LEU A 375 -18.87 -1.39 -1.94
CA LEU A 375 -18.11 -2.17 -2.92
C LEU A 375 -17.53 -3.43 -2.28
N LEU A 376 -16.84 -3.31 -1.14
CA LEU A 376 -16.24 -4.44 -0.43
C LEU A 376 -17.30 -5.45 0.02
N ARG A 377 -18.44 -4.97 0.56
CA ARG A 377 -19.56 -5.83 0.93
C ARG A 377 -20.10 -6.61 -0.26
N SER A 378 -20.27 -5.95 -1.40
CA SER A 378 -20.75 -6.60 -2.63
C SER A 378 -19.78 -7.67 -3.13
N ALA A 379 -18.47 -7.40 -3.08
CA ALA A 379 -17.44 -8.36 -3.45
C ALA A 379 -17.43 -9.60 -2.52
N SER A 380 -17.65 -9.40 -1.22
CA SER A 380 -17.73 -10.50 -0.25
C SER A 380 -18.94 -11.42 -0.49
N ALA A 381 -20.09 -10.86 -0.92
CA ALA A 381 -21.30 -11.64 -1.21
C ALA A 381 -21.18 -12.43 -2.52
N GLY A 382 -20.50 -11.87 -3.53
CA GLY A 382 -20.27 -12.53 -4.82
C GLY A 382 -19.28 -13.70 -4.76
N GLY A 383 -18.39 -13.74 -3.76
CA GLY A 383 -17.42 -14.82 -3.56
C GLY A 383 -18.02 -16.15 -3.08
N GLY A 384 -19.27 -16.15 -2.60
CA GLY A 384 -19.97 -17.35 -2.11
C GLY A 384 -20.69 -18.17 -3.18
N ALA A 385 -20.90 -17.62 -4.38
CA ALA A 385 -21.59 -18.29 -5.48
C ALA A 385 -20.58 -18.77 -6.55
N GLY A 386 -19.99 -19.94 -6.33
CA GLY A 386 -19.51 -20.81 -7.41
C GLY A 386 -18.25 -20.38 -8.18
N ARG A 387 -17.07 -20.63 -7.60
CA ARG A 387 -15.89 -21.07 -8.39
C ARG A 387 -16.09 -22.53 -8.81
N GLY A 388 -17.08 -22.77 -9.67
CA GLY A 388 -17.28 -24.03 -10.37
C GLY A 388 -16.50 -23.99 -11.68
N VAL A 389 -15.43 -24.78 -11.76
CA VAL A 389 -14.75 -25.09 -13.01
C VAL A 389 -15.72 -25.90 -13.87
N GLY A 390 -16.15 -25.34 -15.00
CA GLY A 390 -16.90 -26.03 -16.04
C GLY A 390 -16.44 -25.52 -17.39
N GLY A 391 -15.55 -26.29 -18.04
CA GLY A 391 -15.09 -26.01 -19.40
C GLY A 391 -16.20 -26.22 -20.43
N GLY A 392 -16.12 -25.47 -21.52
CA GLY A 392 -17.01 -25.62 -22.67
C GLY A 392 -16.74 -24.56 -23.74
N THR A 393 -16.04 -24.98 -24.78
CA THR A 393 -15.59 -24.20 -25.94
C THR A 393 -16.72 -23.82 -26.91
N ASN A 394 -16.56 -22.62 -27.51
CA ASN A 394 -16.73 -22.24 -28.92
C ASN A 394 -18.03 -22.56 -29.69
N GLY A 395 -18.59 -21.55 -30.36
CA GLY A 395 -19.63 -21.75 -31.37
C GLY A 395 -20.39 -20.47 -31.74
N SER A 396 -19.80 -19.64 -32.58
CA SER A 396 -20.51 -18.64 -33.38
C SER A 396 -21.44 -19.31 -34.40
N ASN A 397 -22.58 -18.65 -34.67
CA ASN A 397 -23.29 -18.50 -35.95
C ASN A 397 -24.82 -18.70 -35.83
N GLY A 398 -25.59 -17.89 -36.57
CA GLY A 398 -26.98 -18.21 -36.91
C GLY A 398 -28.04 -17.18 -36.51
N SER A 399 -28.10 -16.08 -37.26
CA SER A 399 -29.34 -15.31 -37.44
C SER A 399 -30.37 -16.15 -38.21
N GLY A 400 -31.60 -16.24 -37.72
CA GLY A 400 -32.73 -16.90 -38.36
C GLY A 400 -34.03 -16.44 -37.72
N GLY A 401 -34.79 -15.62 -38.44
CA GLY A 401 -36.00 -14.95 -37.95
C GLY A 401 -37.26 -15.82 -37.97
N ASN A 402 -38.35 -15.28 -37.42
CA ASN A 402 -39.52 -14.80 -38.18
C ASN A 402 -40.65 -14.44 -37.19
N GLY A 403 -41.39 -13.38 -37.49
CA GLY A 403 -42.51 -12.91 -36.67
C GLY A 403 -43.01 -11.56 -37.19
N GLY A 404 -43.54 -11.56 -38.42
CA GLY A 404 -43.98 -10.36 -39.10
C GLY A 404 -45.29 -9.77 -38.58
N ASN A 405 -45.44 -8.45 -38.79
CA ASN A 405 -46.74 -7.82 -38.99
C ASN A 405 -46.56 -6.48 -39.73
N GLY A 406 -47.43 -6.21 -40.71
CA GLY A 406 -47.88 -4.84 -41.03
C GLY A 406 -47.28 -4.09 -42.23
N ASN A 407 -47.87 -4.32 -43.40
CA ASN A 407 -48.47 -3.34 -44.33
C ASN A 407 -47.63 -2.18 -44.94
N GLY A 408 -47.66 -2.05 -46.28
CA GLY A 408 -47.34 -0.78 -46.96
C GLY A 408 -46.76 -0.82 -48.39
N ASN A 409 -47.63 -1.11 -49.36
CA ASN A 409 -47.71 -0.59 -50.75
C ASN A 409 -46.53 0.18 -51.42
N GLY A 410 -46.18 -0.18 -52.68
CA GLY A 410 -45.62 0.77 -53.65
C GLY A 410 -44.60 0.26 -54.70
N ASN A 411 -45.11 -0.15 -55.88
CA ASN A 411 -44.63 0.09 -57.27
C ASN A 411 -43.19 0.63 -57.49
N GLY A 412 -42.34 0.20 -58.43
CA GLY A 412 -42.46 -0.74 -59.55
C GLY A 412 -41.20 -0.70 -60.46
N ASN A 413 -41.18 -1.64 -61.41
CA ASN A 413 -40.58 -1.61 -62.75
C ASN A 413 -39.04 -1.66 -62.99
N GLY A 414 -38.61 -2.67 -63.76
CA GLY A 414 -37.77 -2.44 -64.95
C GLY A 414 -36.46 -3.24 -65.14
N GLY A 415 -36.48 -4.24 -66.03
CA GLY A 415 -35.39 -4.59 -66.98
C GLY A 415 -34.21 -5.44 -66.45
N ALA A 416 -34.13 -6.76 -66.64
CA ALA A 416 -33.89 -7.54 -67.87
C ALA A 416 -32.41 -7.71 -68.29
N ARG A 417 -31.96 -8.98 -68.23
CA ARG A 417 -31.07 -9.74 -69.16
C ARG A 417 -29.68 -9.17 -69.44
N GLY A 418 -28.56 -9.90 -69.41
CA GLY A 418 -28.27 -11.33 -69.57
C GLY A 418 -26.92 -11.44 -70.32
N GLY A 419 -26.23 -12.57 -70.24
CA GLY A 419 -25.11 -12.86 -71.14
C GLY A 419 -23.86 -13.41 -70.45
N SER A 420 -23.39 -14.53 -70.96
CA SER A 420 -22.41 -15.45 -70.38
C SER A 420 -21.25 -15.65 -71.35
N ARG A 421 -20.13 -16.18 -70.80
CA ARG A 421 -19.03 -16.94 -71.44
C ARG A 421 -17.89 -16.17 -72.14
N GLY A 422 -16.67 -16.49 -71.70
CA GLY A 422 -15.83 -17.44 -72.46
C GLY A 422 -14.37 -17.06 -72.71
N GLY A 423 -13.45 -17.93 -72.24
CA GLY A 423 -12.11 -18.23 -72.81
C GLY A 423 -11.02 -17.14 -72.67
N GLY A 424 -9.79 -17.38 -72.24
CA GLY A 424 -8.99 -18.61 -72.19
C GLY A 424 -7.87 -18.58 -73.24
N ASN A 425 -6.63 -18.30 -72.82
CA ASN A 425 -5.32 -18.66 -73.40
C ASN A 425 -4.27 -17.55 -73.09
N ARG A 426 -2.96 -17.78 -72.94
CA ARG A 426 -2.09 -18.96 -72.74
C ARG A 426 -0.65 -18.38 -72.73
N ALA A 427 0.14 -18.76 -71.72
CA ALA A 427 1.62 -18.82 -71.71
C ALA A 427 2.40 -17.49 -72.01
N THR A 428 3.67 -17.27 -71.66
CA THR A 428 4.84 -18.12 -71.34
C THR A 428 5.90 -17.23 -70.67
N ASP A 429 6.75 -17.88 -69.89
CA ASP A 429 8.19 -17.65 -69.71
C ASP A 429 8.78 -16.47 -68.91
N THR A 430 9.33 -16.92 -67.78
CA THR A 430 10.51 -16.51 -67.00
C THR A 430 11.77 -16.09 -67.78
N PHE A 431 12.50 -15.06 -67.32
CA PHE A 431 13.79 -15.15 -66.57
C PHE A 431 14.47 -13.77 -66.43
N ASN A 432 14.80 -13.43 -65.16
CA ASN A 432 15.98 -12.71 -64.62
C ASN A 432 16.96 -11.96 -65.55
N LEU A 433 17.35 -10.72 -65.17
CA LEU A 433 18.68 -10.38 -64.61
C LEU A 433 18.81 -8.87 -64.29
N GLU A 434 19.74 -8.61 -63.37
CA GLU A 434 20.11 -7.37 -62.70
C GLU A 434 20.63 -6.23 -63.60
N SER A 435 20.43 -4.97 -63.18
CA SER A 435 21.51 -3.97 -63.12
C SER A 435 21.07 -2.70 -62.35
N SER A 436 22.08 -2.08 -61.75
CA SER A 436 22.16 -0.87 -60.92
C SER A 436 21.46 0.39 -61.44
N ASP A 437 21.08 1.30 -60.53
CA ASP A 437 21.70 2.64 -60.40
C ASP A 437 21.04 3.46 -59.26
N GLU A 438 21.85 4.33 -58.64
CA GLU A 438 21.51 5.29 -57.58
C GLU A 438 20.55 6.39 -58.06
N GLU A 439 19.60 6.84 -57.21
CA GLU A 439 19.49 8.23 -56.73
C GLU A 439 18.16 8.52 -55.98
N SER A 440 18.28 9.37 -54.96
CA SER A 440 17.29 10.33 -54.45
C SER A 440 16.15 9.87 -53.51
N SER A 441 16.27 10.32 -52.25
CA SER A 441 15.21 10.36 -51.23
C SER A 441 14.06 11.31 -51.59
N PRO A 442 12.80 11.01 -51.20
CA PRO A 442 11.77 12.04 -51.05
C PRO A 442 11.37 12.29 -49.58
N ALA A 443 10.89 13.52 -49.40
CA ALA A 443 10.75 14.29 -48.18
C ALA A 443 9.68 13.81 -47.17
N ALA A 444 9.95 14.15 -45.91
CA ALA A 444 9.06 14.00 -44.77
C ALA A 444 7.89 14.99 -44.82
N ILE A 445 6.70 14.50 -44.45
CA ILE A 445 5.47 15.28 -44.27
C ILE A 445 5.44 15.78 -42.81
N SER A 446 5.34 17.10 -42.64
CA SER A 446 5.22 17.78 -41.34
C SER A 446 3.83 17.57 -40.69
N PRO A 447 3.74 17.38 -39.37
CA PRO A 447 2.47 17.45 -38.63
C PRO A 447 2.09 18.92 -38.28
N PRO A 448 0.79 19.22 -38.09
CA PRO A 448 0.31 20.58 -37.86
C PRO A 448 0.59 21.09 -36.43
N ALA A 449 0.71 22.42 -36.33
CA ALA A 449 1.05 23.18 -35.13
C ALA A 449 0.00 23.09 -34.00
N PRO A 450 0.42 23.15 -32.71
CA PRO A 450 -0.50 23.13 -31.58
C PRO A 450 -1.21 24.47 -31.38
N VAL A 451 -2.50 24.36 -31.07
CA VAL A 451 -3.39 25.47 -30.73
C VAL A 451 -3.07 25.96 -29.32
N ASN A 452 -2.77 27.24 -29.19
CA ASN A 452 -2.42 27.92 -27.95
C ASN A 452 -3.70 28.27 -27.17
N ASN A 453 -3.96 27.58 -26.06
CA ASN A 453 -4.90 28.04 -25.03
C ASN A 453 -4.09 28.32 -23.75
N GLY A 454 -3.95 29.60 -23.44
CA GLY A 454 -3.23 30.08 -22.27
C GLY A 454 -3.99 29.85 -20.95
N GLY A 455 -3.21 29.80 -19.86
CA GLY A 455 -3.66 30.15 -18.52
C GLY A 455 -3.94 28.98 -17.58
N GLY A 456 -2.88 28.35 -17.07
CA GLY A 456 -2.94 27.43 -15.93
C GLY A 456 -1.56 26.84 -15.65
N GLY A 457 -0.77 27.51 -14.81
CA GLY A 457 0.58 27.05 -14.45
C GLY A 457 0.53 25.81 -13.58
N ASP A 458 1.15 24.73 -14.04
CA ASP A 458 1.46 23.51 -13.30
C ASP A 458 2.58 23.76 -12.27
N PRO A 459 2.41 23.46 -10.97
CA PRO A 459 3.48 23.59 -9.99
C PRO A 459 4.10 22.21 -9.70
N PHE A 460 4.85 21.68 -10.66
CA PHE A 460 5.89 20.69 -10.38
C PHE A 460 7.11 21.00 -11.25
N THR A 461 7.69 22.18 -11.00
CA THR A 461 9.08 22.49 -11.34
C THR A 461 9.92 22.49 -10.06
N PRO A 462 11.21 22.13 -10.15
CA PRO A 462 12.06 21.96 -8.99
C PRO A 462 12.44 23.34 -8.40
N GLU A 463 12.74 23.35 -7.09
CA GLU A 463 13.46 24.42 -6.36
C GLU A 463 12.61 25.30 -5.41
N GLN A 464 12.38 24.79 -4.20
CA GLN A 464 12.93 25.31 -2.94
C GLN A 464 12.44 24.39 -1.81
N GLN A 465 13.37 23.77 -1.08
CA GLN A 465 13.01 22.95 0.07
C GLN A 465 12.38 23.84 1.15
N PRO A 466 11.14 23.58 1.60
CA PRO A 466 10.68 24.19 2.83
C PRO A 466 11.45 23.58 4.00
N SER A 467 12.04 24.44 4.82
CA SER A 467 12.64 24.04 6.10
C SER A 467 11.63 23.25 6.93
N PRO A 468 12.07 22.21 7.68
CA PRO A 468 11.17 21.46 8.55
C PRO A 468 10.49 22.39 9.56
N PRO A 469 9.21 22.16 9.91
CA PRO A 469 8.54 22.93 10.94
C PRO A 469 9.31 22.81 12.27
N ALA A 470 9.49 23.96 12.94
CA ALA A 470 10.15 24.02 14.23
C ALA A 470 9.38 23.19 15.26
N ILE A 471 10.09 22.26 15.91
CA ILE A 471 9.62 21.59 17.12
C ILE A 471 9.52 22.67 18.21
N PRO A 472 8.38 22.86 18.90
CA PRO A 472 8.32 23.79 20.01
C PRO A 472 9.23 23.30 21.13
N ALA A 473 10.24 24.11 21.45
CA ALA A 473 11.11 23.89 22.59
C ALA A 473 10.28 23.84 23.87
N ALA A 474 10.43 22.75 24.63
CA ALA A 474 9.91 22.66 25.98
C ALA A 474 10.66 23.64 26.89
N LEU A 475 9.92 24.61 27.40
CA LEU A 475 10.04 25.37 28.65
C LEU A 475 11.41 25.33 29.36
N ASP A 476 12.07 26.50 29.39
CA ASP A 476 13.15 26.81 30.33
C ASP A 476 12.64 27.93 31.28
N GLU A 477 12.30 27.57 32.51
CA GLU A 477 12.16 28.52 33.62
C GLU A 477 13.30 28.31 34.63
N LYS A 478 14.18 29.32 34.62
CA LYS A 478 15.18 29.73 35.61
C LYS A 478 15.03 29.13 37.03
N SER A 479 16.14 28.58 37.52
CA SER A 479 16.54 28.79 38.91
C SER A 479 18.06 28.93 39.03
N THR A 480 18.46 29.81 39.93
CA THR A 480 19.71 30.55 40.01
C THR A 480 20.86 29.83 40.72
N ALA A 481 22.05 30.09 40.18
CA ALA A 481 23.41 30.08 40.75
C ALA A 481 23.63 29.79 42.26
N ALA A 482 24.66 28.99 42.54
CA ALA A 482 25.68 29.31 43.54
C ALA A 482 27.00 28.52 43.34
N ALA A 483 28.06 29.28 43.02
CA ALA A 483 29.44 29.22 43.51
C ALA A 483 30.21 27.89 43.69
N GLY A 484 31.44 27.85 43.14
CA GLY A 484 32.56 27.30 43.93
C GLY A 484 33.73 26.66 43.17
N LYS A 485 34.81 27.46 42.98
CA LYS A 485 36.24 27.09 43.12
C LYS A 485 36.93 26.11 42.14
N THR A 486 37.76 26.72 41.28
CA THR A 486 39.23 26.56 41.17
C THR A 486 39.91 25.18 41.24
N MET A 487 40.52 24.83 40.09
CA MET A 487 41.93 24.46 39.86
C MET A 487 42.38 22.97 39.81
N PRO A 488 43.46 22.67 39.03
CA PRO A 488 43.61 21.44 38.23
C PRO A 488 44.80 20.56 38.64
N MET A 489 44.90 19.33 38.11
CA MET A 489 46.13 18.50 37.94
C MET A 489 45.84 17.41 36.89
N THR A 490 46.43 17.40 35.69
CA THR A 490 47.73 16.84 35.26
C THR A 490 47.93 15.33 35.41
N ALA A 491 48.16 14.70 34.25
CA ALA A 491 49.21 13.71 33.91
C ALA A 491 49.00 12.18 34.11
N GLU A 492 49.08 11.51 32.94
CA GLU A 492 49.92 10.34 32.58
C GLU A 492 49.48 8.87 32.82
N SER A 493 49.19 8.20 31.69
CA SER A 493 49.96 7.12 31.02
C SER A 493 50.52 5.90 31.80
N SER A 494 50.09 4.70 31.36
CA SER A 494 50.91 3.51 30.98
C SER A 494 49.99 2.28 30.84
N MET A 495 49.74 1.72 29.65
CA MET A 495 50.51 0.67 28.94
C MET A 495 51.02 -0.49 29.80
N LEU A 496 50.51 -1.71 29.55
CA LEU A 496 51.24 -2.99 29.56
C LEU A 496 50.35 -4.13 29.01
N GLU A 497 50.72 -4.64 27.83
CA GLU A 497 50.52 -6.03 27.36
C GLU A 497 51.92 -6.70 27.29
N PRO A 498 52.12 -7.94 26.78
CA PRO A 498 51.58 -9.26 27.16
C PRO A 498 52.73 -10.31 27.29
N THR A 499 52.46 -11.58 27.61
CA THR A 499 53.28 -12.79 27.24
C THR A 499 52.51 -14.05 27.69
N LEU A 500 52.16 -15.01 26.83
CA LEU A 500 52.90 -16.04 26.03
C LEU A 500 53.07 -17.40 26.75
N GLY A 501 52.73 -18.47 26.01
CA GLY A 501 53.05 -19.88 26.26
C GLY A 501 51.80 -20.75 26.43
N GLY A 502 51.49 -21.77 25.63
CA GLY A 502 52.25 -22.56 24.68
C GLY A 502 52.06 -24.06 24.98
N ALA A 503 51.85 -24.86 23.91
CA ALA A 503 52.03 -26.33 23.81
C ALA A 503 50.81 -27.29 23.97
N CYS A 504 50.36 -27.78 22.80
CA CYS A 504 50.42 -29.18 22.33
C CYS A 504 49.61 -30.36 22.95
N LEU A 505 48.91 -31.04 22.03
CA LEU A 505 48.75 -32.49 21.82
C LEU A 505 47.82 -33.33 22.75
N ALA A 506 46.74 -33.87 22.17
CA ALA A 506 46.59 -35.31 21.83
C ALA A 506 45.12 -35.78 21.79
N MET A 507 44.79 -36.49 20.72
CA MET A 507 43.58 -37.31 20.53
C MET A 507 43.49 -38.46 21.54
N VAL A 508 42.28 -38.78 22.02
CA VAL A 508 41.84 -40.17 22.27
C VAL A 508 40.34 -40.27 21.95
N MET A 509 39.99 -41.03 20.90
CA MET A 509 38.72 -41.76 20.80
C MET A 509 38.89 -43.09 21.54
N VAL A 510 37.88 -43.54 22.31
CA VAL A 510 37.37 -44.93 22.29
C VAL A 510 35.94 -44.94 22.86
N ALA A 511 35.06 -45.63 22.14
CA ALA A 511 33.70 -46.00 22.49
C ALA A 511 33.64 -47.39 23.15
N THR A 512 32.71 -47.56 24.09
CA THR A 512 32.09 -48.82 24.57
C THR A 512 30.86 -48.37 25.38
N GLY A 513 29.61 -48.80 25.23
CA GLY A 513 29.05 -50.00 24.63
C GLY A 513 28.28 -50.78 25.70
N MET A 514 26.96 -51.02 25.47
CA MET A 514 26.11 -52.10 26.02
C MET A 514 25.53 -51.97 27.47
N LEU A 515 24.30 -52.41 27.82
CA LEU A 515 23.09 -52.93 27.15
C LEU A 515 21.96 -53.16 28.21
N PHE A 516 20.73 -53.48 27.74
CA PHE A 516 19.53 -54.05 28.41
C PHE A 516 18.59 -53.05 29.10
N LEU A 517 17.28 -52.95 28.81
CA LEU A 517 16.26 -53.87 28.26
C LEU A 517 15.30 -53.15 27.30
#